data_AF-K7N1G0-F1
#
_entry.id   AF-K7N1G0-F1
#
_cell.length_a   1.000
_cell.length_b   1.000
_cell.length_c   1.000
_cell.angle_alpha   90.00
_cell.angle_beta   90.00
_cell.angle_gamma   90.00
#
_symmetry.space_group_name_H-M   'P 1'
#
loop_
_entity.id
_entity.type
_entity.pdbx_description
1 polymer ?
#
loop_
_entity_poly.entity_id
_entity_poly.type
_entity_poly.pdbx_seq_one_letter_code
_entity_poly.pdbx_strand_id
1 'polypeptide(L)'
;MVICLWQVEIKNLNSFSSVIRAIHFEISRQVQLHSEGQEDQIVQETPLWEEGSSQASAILTIATRKKERLGDYQYFAEPDLPTIILSQEYVDGIKNSLPELLEIKQRR
;
A
#
# COMPACT_ATOMS: atom_id res chain seq x y z
N MET A 1 -8.47 24.94 -4.24
CA MET A 1 -7.79 23.67 -4.60
C MET A 1 -8.15 22.67 -3.52
N VAL A 2 -9.28 21.97 -3.69
CA VAL A 2 -9.74 20.96 -2.74
C VAL A 2 -8.91 19.71 -3.00
N ILE A 3 -7.96 19.44 -2.10
CA ILE A 3 -7.20 18.19 -2.14
C ILE A 3 -8.15 17.12 -1.60
N CYS A 4 -8.70 16.30 -2.51
CA CYS A 4 -9.51 15.14 -2.15
C CYS A 4 -8.70 14.23 -1.22
N LEU A 5 -9.15 14.05 0.02
CA LEU A 5 -8.49 13.26 1.08
C LEU A 5 -8.78 11.76 1.00
N TRP A 6 -9.33 11.28 -0.10
CA TRP A 6 -9.83 9.91 -0.22
C TRP A 6 -8.70 8.98 -0.66
N GLN A 7 -8.16 8.23 0.30
CA GLN A 7 -7.14 7.21 0.04
C GLN A 7 -7.82 5.88 -0.36
N VAL A 8 -7.46 5.33 -1.52
CA VAL A 8 -7.82 3.97 -1.94
C VAL A 8 -6.59 3.07 -1.79
N GLU A 9 -6.78 1.90 -1.18
CA GLU A 9 -5.69 0.95 -0.88
C GLU A 9 -5.83 -0.29 -1.76
N ILE A 10 -5.04 -0.41 -2.83
CA ILE A 10 -5.06 -1.59 -3.71
C ILE A 10 -4.19 -2.70 -3.08
N LYS A 11 -4.77 -3.88 -2.83
CA LYS A 11 -4.04 -5.04 -2.26
C LYS A 11 -3.85 -6.16 -3.28
N ASN A 12 -2.93 -7.07 -2.95
CA ASN A 12 -2.66 -8.31 -3.70
C ASN A 12 -2.17 -8.10 -5.15
N LEU A 13 -1.20 -7.19 -5.34
CA LEU A 13 -0.54 -6.97 -6.62
C LEU A 13 0.68 -7.88 -6.74
N ASN A 14 0.67 -8.81 -7.71
CA ASN A 14 1.69 -9.87 -7.83
C ASN A 14 2.88 -9.50 -8.73
N SER A 15 2.82 -8.38 -9.47
CA SER A 15 3.88 -7.94 -10.36
C SER A 15 3.97 -6.42 -10.49
N PHE A 16 5.17 -5.89 -10.78
CA PHE A 16 5.37 -4.45 -11.00
C PHE A 16 4.51 -3.91 -12.16
N SER A 17 4.34 -4.70 -13.23
CA SER A 17 3.46 -4.34 -14.35
C SER A 17 1.99 -4.27 -13.93
N SER A 18 1.54 -5.15 -13.03
CA SER A 18 0.21 -5.08 -12.43
C SER A 18 0.05 -3.85 -11.54
N VAL A 19 1.07 -3.48 -10.76
CA VAL A 19 1.08 -2.24 -9.96
C VAL A 19 0.89 -1.01 -10.85
N ILE A 20 1.66 -0.88 -11.93
CA ILE A 20 1.57 0.25 -12.86
C ILE A 20 0.15 0.33 -13.46
N ARG A 21 -0.37 -0.80 -13.97
CA ARG A 21 -1.73 -0.85 -14.55
C ARG A 21 -2.81 -0.50 -13.53
N ALA A 22 -2.69 -1.00 -12.30
CA ALA A 22 -3.62 -0.69 -11.20
C ALA A 22 -3.63 0.79 -10.83
N ILE A 23 -2.44 1.40 -10.74
CA ILE A 23 -2.30 2.83 -10.48
C ILE A 23 -2.94 3.66 -11.61
N HIS A 24 -2.64 3.35 -12.88
CA HIS A 24 -3.23 4.07 -14.00
C HIS A 24 -4.76 3.95 -14.03
N PHE A 25 -5.29 2.75 -13.80
CA PHE A 25 -6.72 2.52 -13.73
C PHE A 25 -7.37 3.34 -12.62
N GLU A 26 -6.80 3.31 -11.41
CA GLU A 26 -7.37 4.01 -10.25
C GLU A 26 -7.27 5.54 -10.40
N ILE A 27 -6.19 6.05 -10.98
CA ILE A 27 -6.09 7.47 -11.34
C ILE A 27 -7.20 7.85 -12.33
N SER A 28 -7.38 7.09 -13.42
CA SER A 28 -8.43 7.37 -14.40
C SER A 28 -9.83 7.32 -13.78
N ARG A 29 -10.10 6.34 -12.91
CA ARG A 29 -11.37 6.23 -12.17
C ARG A 29 -11.61 7.42 -11.25
N GLN A 30 -10.63 7.79 -10.42
CA GLN A 30 -10.77 8.93 -9.50
C GLN A 30 -10.93 10.26 -10.24
N VAL A 31 -10.18 10.45 -11.34
CA VAL A 31 -10.34 11.64 -12.20
C VAL A 31 -11.73 11.68 -12.83
N GLN A 32 -12.25 10.55 -13.31
CA GLN A 32 -13.61 10.47 -13.85
C GLN A 32 -14.65 10.81 -12.78
N LEU A 33 -14.61 10.17 -11.60
CA LEU A 33 -15.53 10.44 -10.49
C LEU A 33 -15.46 11.91 -10.03
N HIS A 34 -14.26 12.49 -9.97
CA HIS A 34 -14.07 13.90 -9.67
C HIS A 34 -14.69 14.80 -10.75
N SER A 35 -14.50 14.48 -12.04
CA SER A 35 -15.06 15.27 -13.14
C SER A 35 -16.58 15.21 -13.24
N GLU A 36 -17.20 14.11 -12.79
CA GLU A 36 -18.66 13.92 -12.74
C GLU A 36 -19.29 14.53 -11.47
N GLY A 37 -18.50 15.14 -10.60
CA GLY A 37 -18.96 15.68 -9.31
C GLY A 37 -19.33 14.58 -8.30
N GLN A 38 -18.88 13.35 -8.52
CA GLN A 38 -19.15 12.17 -7.70
C GLN A 38 -17.98 11.87 -6.74
N GLU A 39 -17.37 12.91 -6.15
CA GLU A 39 -16.26 12.77 -5.21
C GLU A 39 -16.62 11.87 -4.01
N ASP A 40 -17.88 11.91 -3.58
CA ASP A 40 -18.42 11.08 -2.49
C ASP A 40 -18.42 9.57 -2.78
N GLN A 41 -18.28 9.18 -4.06
CA GLN A 41 -18.15 7.78 -4.47
C GLN A 41 -16.70 7.28 -4.41
N ILE A 42 -15.72 8.17 -4.19
CA ILE A 42 -14.33 7.77 -3.89
C ILE A 42 -14.28 7.34 -2.42
N VAL A 43 -14.87 6.20 -2.13
CA VAL A 43 -14.91 5.63 -0.77
C VAL A 43 -13.58 4.95 -0.48
N GLN A 44 -13.16 4.96 0.79
CA GLN A 44 -12.01 4.20 1.27
C GLN A 44 -12.28 2.69 1.14
N GLU A 45 -11.95 2.16 -0.03
CA GLU A 45 -12.15 0.77 -0.39
C GLU A 45 -10.81 0.07 -0.63
N THR A 46 -10.85 -1.26 -0.60
CA THR A 46 -9.69 -2.11 -0.85
C THR A 46 -9.96 -2.95 -2.10
N PRO A 47 -9.88 -2.35 -3.30
CA PRO A 47 -10.16 -3.08 -4.54
C PRO A 47 -9.14 -4.21 -4.73
N LEU A 48 -9.62 -5.35 -5.24
CA LEU A 48 -8.78 -6.47 -5.64
C LEU A 48 -8.38 -6.30 -7.10
N TRP A 49 -7.09 -6.47 -7.39
CA TRP A 49 -6.60 -6.50 -8.76
C TRP A 49 -6.66 -7.92 -9.33
N GLU A 50 -7.42 -8.14 -10.41
CA GLU A 50 -7.43 -9.41 -11.13
C GLU A 50 -6.58 -9.33 -12.41
N GLU A 51 -5.46 -10.03 -12.47
CA GLU A 51 -4.49 -9.89 -13.58
C GLU A 51 -5.01 -10.34 -14.96
N GLY A 52 -6.12 -11.10 -15.00
CA GLY A 52 -6.75 -11.60 -16.23
C GLY A 52 -7.71 -10.61 -16.90
N SER A 53 -8.21 -9.62 -16.15
CA SER A 53 -8.97 -8.50 -16.68
C SER A 53 -8.02 -7.30 -16.64
N SER A 54 -7.79 -6.59 -17.72
CA SER A 54 -7.00 -5.35 -17.70
C SER A 54 -7.73 -4.20 -16.96
N GLN A 55 -8.53 -4.55 -15.96
CA GLN A 55 -9.41 -3.72 -15.16
C GLN A 55 -9.20 -4.15 -13.71
N ALA A 56 -9.17 -3.19 -12.78
CA ALA A 56 -9.50 -3.55 -11.42
C ALA A 56 -10.98 -3.94 -11.45
N SER A 57 -11.26 -5.24 -11.48
CA SER A 57 -12.58 -5.73 -11.15
C SER A 57 -12.84 -5.25 -9.74
N ALA A 58 -13.67 -4.20 -9.61
CA ALA A 58 -14.42 -4.02 -8.39
C ALA A 58 -15.26 -5.29 -8.28
N ILE A 59 -14.74 -6.30 -7.60
CA ILE A 59 -15.55 -7.35 -7.02
C ILE A 59 -16.40 -6.64 -5.96
N LEU A 60 -17.41 -5.89 -6.42
CA LEU A 60 -18.49 -5.31 -5.61
C LEU A 60 -19.32 -6.41 -4.93
N THR A 61 -18.92 -7.69 -5.07
CA THR A 61 -19.55 -8.87 -4.49
C THR A 61 -18.62 -9.64 -3.53
N ILE A 62 -17.53 -9.02 -3.07
CA ILE A 62 -16.95 -9.35 -1.75
C ILE A 62 -16.50 -8.03 -1.12
N ALA A 63 -17.46 -7.21 -0.68
CA ALA A 63 -17.21 -6.34 0.47
C ALA A 63 -16.92 -7.24 1.68
N THR A 64 -15.77 -7.91 1.70
CA THR A 64 -15.17 -8.51 2.88
C THR A 64 -14.85 -7.35 3.80
N ARG A 65 -15.86 -6.99 4.60
CA ARG A 65 -15.92 -5.86 5.55
C ARG A 65 -15.66 -4.50 4.88
N LYS A 66 -16.72 -3.72 4.60
CA LYS A 66 -16.58 -2.26 4.55
C LYS A 66 -15.81 -1.85 5.82
N LYS A 67 -14.65 -1.20 5.69
CA LYS A 67 -13.93 -0.63 6.82
C LYS A 67 -14.76 0.55 7.35
N GLU A 68 -15.87 0.27 8.03
CA GLU A 68 -16.70 1.33 8.64
C GLU A 68 -15.88 2.15 9.64
N ARG A 69 -14.85 1.54 10.25
CA ARG A 69 -13.70 2.16 10.91
C ARG A 69 -12.49 1.24 10.76
N LEU A 70 -11.26 1.78 10.71
CA LEU A 70 -10.05 0.98 10.97
C LEU A 70 -10.30 0.26 12.30
N GLY A 71 -10.23 -1.08 12.29
CA GLY A 71 -10.39 -1.85 13.52
C GLY A 71 -9.35 -1.36 14.53
N ASP A 72 -9.78 -0.99 15.72
CA ASP A 72 -8.85 -0.68 16.79
C ASP A 72 -8.09 -1.98 17.10
N TYR A 73 -6.82 -2.03 16.68
CA TYR A 73 -5.97 -3.21 16.87
C TYR A 73 -5.50 -3.38 18.31
N GLN A 74 -5.87 -2.44 19.21
CA GLN A 74 -5.57 -2.51 20.63
C GLN A 74 -4.10 -2.85 20.89
N TYR A 75 -3.18 -2.16 20.18
CA TYR A 75 -1.75 -2.44 20.30
C TYR A 75 -1.31 -2.39 21.75
N PHE A 76 -0.70 -3.47 22.23
CA PHE A 76 -0.03 -3.55 23.51
C PHE A 76 1.35 -4.19 23.31
N ALA A 77 2.29 -3.89 24.21
CA ALA A 77 3.60 -4.53 24.18
C ALA A 77 3.43 -6.01 24.52
N GLU A 78 3.96 -6.89 23.68
CA GLU A 78 3.91 -8.34 23.91
C GLU A 78 4.60 -8.67 25.25
N PRO A 79 3.87 -9.17 26.26
CA PRO A 79 4.42 -9.38 27.60
C PRO A 79 5.46 -10.49 27.64
N ASP A 80 5.39 -11.46 26.72
CA ASP A 80 6.28 -12.61 26.68
C ASP A 80 7.62 -12.30 25.97
N LEU A 81 7.71 -11.18 25.26
CA LEU A 81 8.91 -10.78 24.54
C LEU A 81 9.67 -9.68 25.29
N PRO A 82 10.94 -9.92 25.69
CA PRO A 82 11.75 -8.86 26.25
C PRO A 82 12.04 -7.80 25.18
N THR A 83 12.25 -6.56 25.62
CA THR A 83 12.66 -5.47 24.72
C THR A 83 13.95 -5.84 23.99
N ILE A 84 13.91 -5.80 22.66
CA ILE A 84 15.09 -6.05 21.82
C ILE A 84 16.00 -4.82 21.90
N ILE A 85 17.14 -4.97 22.56
CA ILE A 85 18.19 -3.95 22.63
C ILE A 85 19.30 -4.35 21.67
N LEU A 86 19.50 -3.56 20.61
CA LEU A 86 20.60 -3.75 19.67
C LEU A 86 21.79 -2.90 20.14
N SER A 87 22.92 -3.54 20.45
CA SER A 87 24.15 -2.82 20.79
C SER A 87 24.71 -2.08 19.56
N GLN A 88 25.41 -0.96 19.78
CA GLN A 88 26.03 -0.23 18.70
C GLN A 88 27.06 -1.10 17.95
N GLU A 89 27.81 -1.93 18.68
CA GLU A 89 28.76 -2.90 18.12
C GLU A 89 28.08 -3.88 17.14
N TYR A 90 26.87 -4.34 17.47
CA TYR A 90 26.09 -5.23 16.61
C TYR A 90 25.64 -4.53 15.32
N VAL A 91 25.14 -3.29 15.44
CA VAL A 91 24.73 -2.48 14.29
C VAL A 91 25.91 -2.16 13.37
N ASP A 92 27.06 -1.79 13.95
CA ASP A 92 28.28 -1.48 13.20
C ASP A 92 28.85 -2.72 12.52
N GLY A 93 28.79 -3.88 13.19
CA GLY A 93 29.16 -5.17 12.61
C GLY A 93 28.33 -5.49 11.35
N ILE A 94 27.00 -5.35 11.43
CA ILE A 94 26.11 -5.53 10.26
C ILE A 94 26.47 -4.52 9.18
N LYS A 95 26.60 -3.23 9.53
CA LYS A 95 26.90 -2.16 8.58
C LYS A 95 28.19 -2.41 7.79
N ASN A 96 29.23 -2.93 8.45
CA ASN A 96 30.50 -3.28 7.83
C ASN A 96 30.42 -4.56 6.98
N SER A 97 29.46 -5.44 7.25
CA SER A 97 29.23 -6.67 6.48
C SER A 97 28.30 -6.49 5.26
N LEU A 98 27.58 -5.37 5.19
CA LEU A 98 26.64 -5.11 4.10
C LEU A 98 27.40 -4.97 2.77
N PRO A 99 26.91 -5.61 1.69
CA PRO A 99 27.47 -5.39 0.37
C PRO A 99 27.23 -3.94 -0.08
N GLU A 100 28.04 -3.49 -1.03
CA GLU A 100 27.86 -2.21 -1.68
C GLU A 100 26.45 -2.11 -2.30
N LEU A 101 25.73 -1.04 -1.98
CA LEU A 101 24.40 -0.78 -2.54
C LEU A 101 24.48 -0.62 -4.06
N LEU A 102 23.43 -1.06 -4.76
CA LEU A 102 23.35 -0.98 -6.23
C LEU A 102 23.61 0.44 -6.76
N GLU A 103 23.13 1.46 -6.04
CA GLU A 103 23.32 2.87 -6.40
C GLU A 103 24.80 3.28 -6.40
N ILE A 104 25.60 2.80 -5.45
CA ILE A 104 27.03 3.11 -5.37
C ILE A 104 27.76 2.34 -6.48
N LYS A 105 27.40 1.07 -6.68
CA LYS A 105 27.96 0.21 -7.73
C LYS A 105 27.74 0.77 -9.14
N GLN A 106 26.61 1.45 -9.38
CA GLN A 106 26.30 2.08 -10.68
C GLN A 106 27.06 3.38 -10.93
N ARG A 107 27.51 4.09 -9.90
CA ARG A 107 28.24 5.36 -10.03
C ARG A 107 29.75 5.19 -10.22
N ARG A 108 30.28 3.99 -10.01
CA ARG A 108 31.68 3.61 -10.26
C ARG A 108 31.88 3.20 -11.71
#